data_AF-A0A0L6WWH1-F1
#
_entry.id   AF-A0A0L6WWH1-F1
#
_cell.length_a   1.000
_cell.length_b   1.000
_cell.length_c   1.000
_cell.angle_alpha   90.00
_cell.angle_beta   90.00
_cell.angle_gamma   90.00
#
_symmetry.space_group_name_H-M   'P 1'
#
loop_
_entity.id
_entity.type
_entity.pdbx_description
1 polymer ?
#
loop_
_entity_poly.entity_id
_entity_poly.type
_entity_poly.pdbx_seq_one_letter_code
_entity_poly.pdbx_strand_id
1 'polypeptide(L)'
;MSRCPQKGEVWREVWWRTQAGAPRQSGRVAEIWASQITSHWLAQAFTANAMPQEFQDVVPPYLHAFEDVFSKASFDLLPEHKRWNHAIELLPDSTPSSCKVYPLVPREQDKLDTFLQENLDSNHIRPSKSPMVFLVFFIKKKDGSL
;
A
#
# COMPACT_ATOMS: atom_id res chain seq x y z
N MET A 1 63.27 -11.87 -30.31
CA MET A 1 63.02 -10.41 -30.18
C MET A 1 61.66 -10.11 -30.79
N SER A 2 60.60 -10.34 -30.03
CA SER A 2 59.21 -10.29 -30.51
C SER A 2 58.68 -8.88 -30.30
N ARG A 3 58.40 -8.17 -31.40
CA ARG A 3 58.05 -6.76 -31.44
C ARG A 3 56.52 -6.61 -31.38
N CYS A 4 56.03 -5.84 -30.40
CA CYS A 4 54.68 -5.25 -30.35
C CYS A 4 54.65 -4.00 -31.26
N PRO A 5 53.52 -3.66 -31.92
CA PRO A 5 52.67 -2.54 -31.43
C PRO A 5 51.15 -2.77 -31.69
N GLN A 6 50.22 -2.38 -30.82
CA GLN A 6 49.63 -1.06 -30.51
C GLN A 6 48.78 -0.35 -31.61
N LYS A 7 47.46 -0.30 -31.32
CA LYS A 7 46.43 0.76 -31.47
C LYS A 7 46.04 1.37 -32.84
N GLY A 8 44.73 1.63 -32.95
CA GLY A 8 44.07 2.60 -33.86
C GLY A 8 42.63 2.16 -34.19
N GLU A 9 41.62 2.49 -33.38
CA GLU A 9 40.66 3.61 -33.59
C GLU A 9 39.72 3.43 -34.81
N VAL A 10 38.44 3.11 -34.59
CA VAL A 10 37.27 4.03 -34.56
C VAL A 10 36.58 4.17 -35.92
N TRP A 11 35.38 3.58 -35.98
CA TRP A 11 34.15 3.97 -36.71
C TRP A 11 34.27 4.57 -38.13
N ARG A 12 33.61 3.93 -39.11
CA ARG A 12 32.49 4.55 -39.85
C ARG A 12 31.70 3.53 -40.67
N GLU A 13 30.41 3.82 -40.69
CA GLU A 13 29.26 3.15 -41.30
C GLU A 13 29.36 2.79 -42.79
N VAL A 14 28.34 2.04 -43.20
CA VAL A 14 27.75 1.91 -44.55
C VAL A 14 28.30 0.80 -45.44
N TRP A 15 27.63 -0.34 -45.41
CA TRP A 15 27.34 -1.10 -46.63
C TRP A 15 25.87 -1.55 -46.61
N TRP A 16 25.05 -0.81 -47.36
CA TRP A 16 23.71 -1.26 -47.75
C TRP A 16 23.82 -2.20 -48.96
N ARG A 17 22.98 -3.24 -48.99
CA ARG A 17 22.28 -3.83 -50.15
C ARG A 17 22.54 -5.32 -50.48
N THR A 18 21.58 -6.13 -50.01
CA THR A 18 20.84 -7.24 -50.68
C THR A 18 21.50 -8.60 -50.93
N GLN A 19 20.99 -9.64 -50.23
CA GLN A 19 20.24 -10.80 -50.77
C GLN A 19 19.62 -11.56 -49.56
N ALA A 20 18.31 -11.50 -49.37
CA ALA A 20 17.34 -12.55 -49.71
C ALA A 20 17.45 -13.85 -48.87
N GLY A 21 16.45 -14.06 -47.99
CA GLY A 21 15.91 -15.40 -47.69
C GLY A 21 16.42 -16.16 -46.47
N ALA A 22 15.79 -15.94 -45.30
CA ALA A 22 15.33 -16.98 -44.35
C ALA A 22 14.80 -16.31 -43.06
N PRO A 23 13.54 -16.51 -42.63
CA PRO A 23 13.13 -16.09 -41.30
C PRO A 23 13.75 -17.05 -40.27
N ARG A 24 14.86 -16.60 -39.67
CA ARG A 24 15.45 -17.17 -38.46
C ARG A 24 14.48 -16.91 -37.30
N GLN A 25 13.99 -17.99 -36.69
CA GLN A 25 13.12 -17.89 -35.52
C GLN A 25 13.90 -17.22 -34.37
N SER A 26 13.63 -15.94 -34.17
CA SER A 26 14.11 -15.15 -33.04
C SER A 26 13.23 -15.47 -31.84
N GLY A 27 13.86 -15.96 -30.77
CA GLY A 27 13.20 -16.31 -29.51
C GLY A 27 12.32 -15.18 -29.02
N ARG A 28 11.03 -15.47 -28.88
CA ARG A 28 10.14 -14.67 -28.05
C ARG A 28 10.61 -14.84 -26.61
N VAL A 29 11.12 -13.77 -26.02
CA VAL A 29 11.02 -13.62 -24.57
C VAL A 29 9.52 -13.71 -24.29
N ALA A 30 9.09 -14.81 -23.68
CA ALA A 30 7.73 -14.92 -23.18
C ALA A 30 7.63 -13.87 -22.06
N GLU A 31 7.09 -12.70 -22.38
CA GLU A 31 6.62 -11.76 -21.39
C GLU A 31 5.59 -12.50 -20.54
N ILE A 32 6.00 -12.88 -19.33
CA ILE A 32 5.11 -13.46 -18.33
C ILE A 32 4.23 -12.29 -17.87
N TRP A 33 3.13 -12.06 -18.59
CA TRP A 33 1.99 -11.34 -18.01
C TRP A 33 1.61 -12.13 -16.75
N ALA A 34 1.73 -11.50 -15.58
CA ALA A 34 1.19 -12.05 -14.36
C ALA A 34 -0.31 -12.27 -14.61
N SER A 35 -0.71 -13.51 -14.90
CA SER A 35 -2.10 -13.84 -15.11
C SER A 35 -2.80 -13.62 -13.77
N GLN A 36 -3.78 -12.72 -13.76
CA GLN A 36 -4.65 -12.60 -12.62
C GLN A 36 -5.28 -13.99 -12.37
N ILE A 37 -5.17 -14.45 -11.13
CA ILE A 37 -5.72 -15.74 -10.72
C ILE A 37 -7.25 -15.66 -10.87
N THR A 38 -7.87 -16.77 -11.26
CA THR A 38 -9.33 -16.87 -11.47
C THR A 38 -10.14 -16.29 -10.29
N SER A 39 -9.68 -16.48 -9.05
CA SER A 39 -10.32 -15.92 -7.86
C SER A 39 -10.34 -14.38 -7.82
N HIS A 40 -9.28 -13.73 -8.28
CA HIS A 40 -9.20 -12.26 -8.34
C HIS A 40 -10.16 -11.70 -9.39
N TRP A 41 -10.23 -12.33 -10.57
CA TRP A 41 -11.20 -11.95 -11.61
C TRP A 41 -12.64 -12.20 -11.15
N LEU A 42 -12.92 -13.34 -10.50
CA LEU A 42 -14.24 -13.62 -9.94
C LEU A 42 -14.64 -12.61 -8.86
N ALA A 43 -13.73 -12.22 -7.97
CA ALA A 43 -13.98 -11.18 -6.97
C ALA A 43 -14.25 -9.82 -7.62
N GLN A 44 -13.48 -9.43 -8.64
CA GLN A 44 -13.70 -8.18 -9.38
C GLN A 44 -15.03 -8.18 -10.14
N ALA A 45 -15.37 -9.28 -10.80
CA ALA A 45 -16.65 -9.44 -11.50
C ALA A 45 -17.82 -9.44 -10.51
N PHE A 46 -17.66 -10.02 -9.32
CA PHE A 46 -18.65 -9.95 -8.26
C PHE A 46 -18.85 -8.50 -7.79
N THR A 47 -17.78 -7.75 -7.50
CA THR A 47 -17.87 -6.34 -7.09
C THR A 47 -18.46 -5.46 -8.19
N ALA A 48 -18.09 -5.67 -9.46
CA ALA A 48 -18.60 -4.90 -10.59
C ALA A 48 -20.10 -5.15 -10.87
N ASN A 49 -20.60 -6.34 -10.53
CA ASN A 49 -22.02 -6.69 -10.70
C ASN A 49 -22.82 -6.60 -9.39
N ALA A 50 -22.20 -6.18 -8.28
CA ALA A 50 -22.87 -6.06 -7.00
C ALA A 50 -23.90 -4.92 -7.05
N MET A 51 -25.17 -5.27 -6.91
CA MET A 51 -26.23 -4.31 -6.63
C MET A 51 -26.10 -3.85 -5.17
N PRO A 52 -26.58 -2.65 -4.80
CA PRO A 52 -26.72 -2.27 -3.40
C PRO A 52 -27.56 -3.34 -2.70
N GLN A 53 -26.95 -4.09 -1.78
CA GLN A 53 -27.64 -5.06 -0.94
C GLN A 53 -28.03 -4.34 0.34
N GLU A 54 -29.28 -4.50 0.75
CA GLU A 54 -29.72 -4.02 2.05
C GLU A 54 -29.10 -4.89 3.15
N PHE A 55 -28.84 -4.32 4.32
CA PHE A 55 -28.20 -5.03 5.44
C PHE A 55 -28.90 -6.36 5.77
N GLN A 56 -30.22 -6.38 5.63
CA GLN A 56 -31.08 -7.54 5.92
C GLN A 56 -30.85 -8.73 4.98
N ASP A 57 -30.38 -8.49 3.75
CA ASP A 57 -30.13 -9.53 2.75
C ASP A 57 -28.76 -10.21 2.94
N VAL A 58 -27.80 -9.49 3.55
CA VAL A 58 -26.42 -9.95 3.72
C VAL A 58 -26.23 -10.64 5.08
N VAL A 59 -27.00 -10.21 6.08
CA VAL A 59 -26.77 -10.59 7.47
C VAL A 59 -27.90 -11.49 7.97
N PRO A 60 -27.60 -12.57 8.73
CA PRO A 60 -28.63 -13.44 9.31
C PRO A 60 -29.65 -12.70 10.18
N PRO A 61 -30.93 -13.14 10.22
CA PRO A 61 -32.01 -12.44 10.92
C PRO A 61 -31.76 -12.14 12.41
N TYR A 62 -31.00 -12.99 13.10
CA TYR A 62 -30.71 -12.80 14.53
C TYR A 62 -29.77 -11.60 14.80
N LEU A 63 -29.08 -11.09 13.78
CA LEU A 63 -28.21 -9.93 13.87
C LEU A 63 -28.87 -8.64 13.39
N HIS A 64 -30.09 -8.72 12.84
CA HIS A 64 -30.83 -7.53 12.38
C HIS A 64 -31.07 -6.52 13.51
N ALA A 65 -31.18 -7.00 14.74
CA ALA A 65 -31.31 -6.13 15.92
C ALA A 65 -30.05 -5.32 16.26
N PHE A 66 -28.89 -5.65 15.67
CA PHE A 66 -27.60 -4.99 15.90
C PHE A 66 -27.10 -4.26 14.65
N GLU A 67 -27.99 -3.91 13.73
CA GLU A 67 -27.66 -3.18 12.51
C GLU A 67 -26.83 -1.91 12.78
N ASP A 68 -27.14 -1.23 13.88
CA ASP A 68 -26.39 -0.07 14.37
C ASP A 68 -24.92 -0.37 14.61
N VAL A 69 -24.56 -1.54 15.16
CA VAL A 69 -23.18 -1.97 15.43
C VAL A 69 -22.37 -2.18 14.15
N PHE A 70 -23.04 -2.54 13.05
CA PHE A 70 -22.39 -2.75 11.75
C PHE A 70 -22.37 -1.49 10.88
N SER A 71 -23.06 -0.43 11.30
CA SER A 71 -23.07 0.84 10.57
C SER A 71 -21.70 1.53 10.62
N LYS A 72 -21.29 2.15 9.51
CA LYS A 72 -20.04 2.92 9.47
C LYS A 72 -20.04 4.07 10.47
N ALA A 73 -21.20 4.73 10.63
CA ALA A 73 -21.35 5.88 11.51
C ALA A 73 -21.10 5.54 12.99
N SER A 74 -21.53 4.35 13.46
CA SER A 74 -21.24 3.93 14.83
C SER A 74 -19.77 3.57 15.03
N PHE A 75 -19.12 2.99 14.01
CA PHE A 75 -17.70 2.64 14.04
C PHE A 75 -16.79 3.87 14.11
N ASP A 76 -17.16 4.95 13.43
CA ASP A 76 -16.39 6.20 13.42
C ASP A 76 -16.44 6.93 14.79
N LEU A 77 -17.35 6.54 15.69
CA LEU A 77 -17.47 7.12 17.03
C LEU A 77 -16.67 6.33 18.07
N LEU A 78 -15.89 7.04 18.89
CA LEU A 78 -15.26 6.43 20.06
C LEU A 78 -16.33 6.01 21.08
N PRO A 79 -16.21 4.81 21.68
CA PRO A 79 -17.10 4.40 22.75
C PRO A 79 -16.91 5.31 23.97
N GLU A 80 -17.98 5.50 24.73
CA GLU A 80 -17.92 6.23 26.00
C GLU A 80 -16.89 5.62 26.97
N HIS A 81 -16.24 6.48 27.75
CA HIS A 81 -15.32 6.02 28.79
C HIS A 81 -16.03 5.11 29.79
N LYS A 82 -15.45 3.92 30.01
CA LYS A 82 -15.98 2.92 30.95
C LYS A 82 -15.09 2.84 32.19
N ARG A 83 -15.56 2.16 33.23
CA ARG A 83 -14.78 1.88 34.45
C ARG A 83 -13.47 1.11 34.18
N TRP A 84 -13.44 0.39 33.05
CA TRP A 84 -12.33 -0.46 32.62
C TRP A 84 -11.64 0.13 31.38
N ASN A 85 -11.10 1.34 31.49
CA ASN A 85 -10.30 1.90 30.40
C ASN A 85 -8.96 1.16 30.32
N HIS A 86 -8.45 1.00 29.10
CA HIS A 86 -7.11 0.45 28.91
C HIS A 86 -6.08 1.44 29.48
N ALA A 87 -5.22 0.96 30.37
CA ALA A 87 -4.10 1.69 30.92
C ALA A 87 -2.80 0.99 30.51
N ILE A 88 -1.80 1.78 30.11
CA ILE A 88 -0.45 1.30 29.84
C ILE A 88 0.38 1.64 31.08
N GLU A 89 0.60 0.64 31.93
CA GLU A 89 1.43 0.79 33.12
C GLU A 89 2.90 0.74 32.73
N LEU A 90 3.63 1.82 33.04
CA LEU A 90 5.07 1.88 32.79
C LEU A 90 5.83 1.17 33.93
N LEU A 91 6.94 0.53 33.58
CA LEU A 91 7.84 -0.03 34.58
C LEU A 91 8.41 1.08 35.47
N PRO A 92 8.64 0.82 36.77
CA PRO A 92 9.32 1.76 37.65
C PRO A 92 10.68 2.12 37.06
N ASP A 93 11.04 3.41 37.13
CA ASP A 93 12.28 4.00 36.61
C ASP A 93 12.42 4.04 35.06
N SER A 94 11.36 3.75 34.32
CA SER A 94 11.38 3.92 32.85
C SER A 94 11.48 5.40 32.45
N THR A 95 12.45 5.70 31.59
CA THR A 95 12.62 7.05 31.04
C THR A 95 11.84 7.19 29.72
N PRO A 96 11.10 8.28 29.50
CA PRO A 96 10.37 8.50 28.25
C PRO A 96 11.33 8.59 27.07
N SER A 97 11.01 7.88 25.99
CA SER A 97 11.79 7.91 24.74
C SER A 97 11.15 8.85 23.71
N SER A 98 11.93 9.80 23.22
CA SER A 98 11.57 10.61 22.05
C SER A 98 12.28 10.07 20.81
N CYS A 99 11.52 9.65 19.80
CA CYS A 99 12.09 9.25 18.52
C CYS A 99 12.09 10.41 17.52
N LYS A 100 13.12 10.49 16.65
CA LYS A 100 13.23 11.52 15.60
C LYS A 100 12.36 11.13 14.41
N VAL A 101 11.48 12.01 13.97
CA VAL A 101 10.65 11.81 12.76
C VAL A 101 11.55 11.60 11.54
N TYR A 102 11.33 10.50 10.80
CA TYR A 102 12.03 10.27 9.54
C TYR A 102 11.49 11.19 8.44
N PRO A 103 12.35 11.71 7.55
CA PRO A 103 11.88 12.42 6.36
C PRO A 103 11.01 11.50 5.51
N LEU A 104 9.79 11.94 5.21
CA LEU A 104 8.86 11.24 4.33
C LEU A 104 8.99 11.74 2.89
N VAL A 105 8.78 10.85 1.92
CA VAL A 105 8.64 11.24 0.51
C VAL A 105 7.33 12.05 0.35
N PRO A 106 7.22 13.03 -0.57
CA PRO A 106 6.00 13.85 -0.67
C PRO A 106 4.68 13.07 -0.71
N ARG A 107 4.63 11.96 -1.46
CA ARG A 107 3.46 11.08 -1.53
C ARG A 107 3.08 10.43 -0.18
N GLU A 108 4.07 10.13 0.66
CA GLU A 108 3.85 9.58 2.00
C GLU A 108 3.43 10.68 2.97
N GLN A 109 3.98 11.90 2.82
CA GLN A 109 3.57 13.05 3.61
C GLN A 109 2.09 13.41 3.34
N ASP A 110 1.67 13.49 2.08
CA ASP A 110 0.27 13.76 1.71
C ASP A 110 -0.68 12.71 2.31
N LYS A 111 -0.23 11.45 2.36
CA LYS A 111 -0.99 10.35 2.97
C LYS A 111 -1.04 10.48 4.49
N LEU A 112 0.06 10.87 5.12
CA LEU A 112 0.09 11.13 6.56
C LEU A 112 -0.84 12.29 6.93
N ASP A 113 -0.80 13.39 6.19
CA ASP A 113 -1.61 14.57 6.47
C ASP A 113 -3.10 14.26 6.32
N THR A 114 -3.47 13.51 5.26
CA THR A 114 -4.84 13.02 5.09
C THR A 114 -5.27 12.12 6.24
N PHE A 115 -4.43 11.15 6.63
CA PHE A 115 -4.71 10.25 7.74
C PHE A 115 -4.89 10.99 9.06
N LEU A 116 -4.03 11.97 9.35
CA LEU A 116 -4.13 12.80 10.56
C LEU A 116 -5.42 13.61 10.56
N GLN A 117 -5.79 14.22 9.43
CA GLN A 117 -7.02 15.00 9.33
C GLN A 117 -8.26 14.14 9.59
N GLU A 118 -8.37 12.98 8.94
CA GLU A 118 -9.49 12.05 9.12
C GLU A 118 -9.65 11.62 10.59
N ASN A 119 -8.55 11.31 11.27
CA ASN A 119 -8.58 10.85 12.66
C ASN A 119 -8.79 12.00 13.67
N LEU A 120 -8.44 13.23 13.31
CA LEU A 120 -8.75 14.42 14.11
C LEU A 120 -10.24 14.76 13.99
N ASP A 121 -10.80 14.67 12.77
CA ASP A 121 -12.21 14.94 12.52
C ASP A 121 -13.12 13.90 13.21
N SER A 122 -12.69 12.63 13.26
CA SER A 122 -13.38 11.57 14.03
C SER A 122 -13.11 11.61 15.54
N ASN A 123 -12.24 12.51 16.01
CA ASN A 123 -11.77 12.60 17.40
C ASN A 123 -11.07 11.32 17.92
N HIS A 124 -10.59 10.44 17.02
CA HIS A 124 -9.83 9.24 17.41
C HIS A 124 -8.46 9.59 17.99
N ILE A 125 -7.86 10.67 17.51
CA ILE A 125 -6.62 11.24 18.03
C ILE A 125 -6.83 12.70 18.44
N ARG A 126 -5.91 13.20 19.27
CA ARG A 126 -5.86 14.62 19.65
C ARG A 126 -4.42 15.11 19.78
N PRO A 127 -4.14 16.39 19.51
CA PRO A 127 -2.83 16.96 19.78
C PRO A 127 -2.47 16.81 21.26
N SER A 128 -1.24 16.39 21.54
CA SER A 128 -0.73 16.23 22.91
C SER A 128 0.72 16.72 23.01
N LYS A 129 1.15 17.03 24.23
CA LYS A 129 2.54 17.43 24.55
C LYS A 129 3.23 16.31 25.34
N SER A 130 3.22 15.10 24.78
CA SER A 130 3.84 13.93 25.41
C SER A 130 5.38 14.00 25.30
N PRO A 131 6.13 13.65 26.36
CA PRO A 131 7.59 13.45 26.25
C PRO A 131 7.95 12.16 25.49
N MET A 132 6.97 11.26 25.30
CA MET A 132 7.11 10.03 24.53
C MET A 132 6.55 10.20 23.13
N VAL A 133 7.35 9.88 22.12
CA VAL A 133 6.96 9.96 20.71
C VAL A 133 7.47 8.73 19.99
N PHE A 134 6.60 8.12 19.17
CA PHE A 134 6.95 7.03 18.29
C PHE A 134 6.78 7.45 16.81
N LEU A 135 7.40 6.68 15.93
CA LEU A 135 7.46 6.94 14.50
C LEU A 135 6.27 6.31 13.78
N VAL A 136 5.89 6.95 12.68
CA VAL A 136 4.92 6.42 11.72
C VAL A 136 5.67 6.17 10.41
N PHE A 137 5.38 5.04 9.78
CA PHE A 137 5.88 4.69 8.45
C PHE A 137 4.80 3.96 7.67
N PHE A 138 4.82 4.09 6.36
CA PHE A 138 3.86 3.42 5.48
C PHE A 138 4.44 2.11 4.95
N ILE A 139 3.58 1.11 4.85
CA ILE A 139 3.90 -0.18 4.21
C ILE A 139 3.08 -0.26 2.93
N LYS A 140 3.75 -0.46 1.79
CA LYS A 140 3.07 -0.64 0.51
C LYS A 140 2.22 -1.91 0.54
N LYS A 141 0.93 -1.76 0.25
CA LYS A 141 0.01 -2.89 0.08
C LYS A 141 0.24 -3.56 -1.27
N LYS A 142 -0.23 -4.80 -1.40
CA LYS A 142 -0.14 -5.60 -2.64
C LYS A 142 -0.67 -4.86 -3.86
N ASP A 143 -1.71 -4.06 -3.67
CA ASP A 143 -2.40 -3.33 -4.74
C ASP A 143 -1.64 -2.07 -5.20
N GLY A 144 -0.43 -1.83 -4.68
CA GLY A 144 0.41 -0.67 -5.01
C GLY A 144 0.01 0.62 -4.31
N SER A 145 -1.01 0.56 -3.45
CA SER A 145 -1.39 1.64 -2.54
C SER A 145 -0.46 1.73 -1.33
N LEU A 146 -0.37 2.95 -0.78
CA LEU A 146 0.16 3.23 0.56
C LEU A 146 -1.01 3.26 1.54
#